data_AF-A0A8D8C0R9-F1
#
_entry.id   AF-A0A8D8C0R9-F1
#
_cell.length_a   1.000
_cell.length_b   1.000
_cell.length_c   1.000
_cell.angle_alpha   90.00
_cell.angle_beta   90.00
_cell.angle_gamma   90.00
#
_symmetry.space_group_name_H-M   'P 1'
#
loop_
_entity.id
_entity.type
_entity.pdbx_description
1 polymer ?
#
loop_
_entity_poly.entity_id
_entity_poly.type
_entity_poly.pdbx_seq_one_letter_code
_entity_poly.pdbx_strand_id
1 'polypeptide(L)'
;FFELLKKQPKMTECRIVQEAFVPVVKLIFDGIDIDLLFARLALKEIPDNFDLREDMLLKNLDPRLVRSLNGCRATDEILRPVPNIDNFRLALRSIKLWAKSKLSFGWYLLGFLLILGFSSIHCFFSVFRAWNLLQLFGLLWRCVLGYAGGQDVSAP
;
A
#
# COMPACT_ATOMS: atom_id res chain seq x y z
N PHE A 1 7.41 27.04 2.61
CA PHE A 1 6.42 26.02 3.06
C PHE A 1 6.73 25.50 4.46
N PHE A 2 7.91 24.92 4.71
CA PHE A 2 8.27 24.39 6.03
C PHE A 2 8.08 25.38 7.20
N GLU A 3 8.51 26.64 7.05
CA GLU A 3 8.28 27.68 8.07
C GLU A 3 6.80 28.05 8.26
N LEU A 4 5.94 27.84 7.25
CA LEU A 4 4.49 28.04 7.38
C LEU A 4 3.84 26.91 8.16
N LEU A 5 4.33 25.68 7.98
CA LEU A 5 3.89 24.51 8.75
C LEU A 5 4.20 24.72 10.24
N LYS A 6 5.43 25.12 10.59
CA LYS A 6 5.83 25.36 11.98
C LYS A 6 4.99 26.39 12.74
N LYS A 7 4.33 27.30 12.04
CA LYS A 7 3.47 28.34 12.65
C LYS A 7 2.06 27.84 13.00
N GLN A 8 1.68 26.63 12.57
CA GLN A 8 0.35 26.10 12.85
C GLN A 8 0.22 25.71 14.32
N PRO A 9 -0.86 26.09 15.02
CA PRO A 9 -1.02 25.81 16.45
C PRO A 9 -1.14 24.31 16.77
N LYS A 10 -1.54 23.50 15.77
CA LYS A 10 -1.70 22.04 15.89
C LYS A 10 -0.43 21.25 15.56
N MET A 11 0.68 21.92 15.29
CA MET A 11 1.96 21.26 15.00
C MET A 11 2.74 20.97 16.27
N THR A 12 3.16 19.71 16.43
CA THR A 12 3.96 19.28 17.59
C THR A 12 5.38 18.87 17.20
N GLU A 13 5.55 18.17 16.08
CA GLU A 13 6.85 17.80 15.52
C GLU A 13 6.89 18.20 14.04
N CYS A 14 8.01 18.75 13.57
CA CYS A 14 8.20 19.04 12.15
C CYS A 14 9.69 19.02 11.80
N ARG A 15 10.12 18.08 10.96
CA ARG A 15 11.51 17.92 10.53
C ARG A 15 11.60 17.54 9.06
N ILE A 16 12.71 17.94 8.43
CA ILE A 16 13.02 17.63 7.05
C ILE A 16 14.05 16.49 7.05
N VAL A 17 13.84 15.49 6.18
CA VAL A 17 14.78 14.41 5.94
C VAL A 17 15.15 14.44 4.45
N GLN A 18 16.25 15.10 4.10
CA GLN A 18 16.66 15.31 2.69
C GLN A 18 17.55 14.17 2.15
N GLU A 19 18.22 13.47 3.07
CA GLU A 19 19.20 12.42 2.81
C GLU A 19 18.53 11.06 2.54
N ALA A 20 17.22 10.94 2.80
CA ALA A 20 16.45 9.75 2.50
C ALA A 20 16.37 9.49 0.98
N PHE A 21 16.15 8.23 0.61
CA PHE A 21 15.98 7.81 -0.78
C PHE A 21 14.88 8.61 -1.52
N VAL A 22 13.81 8.94 -0.80
CA VAL A 22 12.78 9.91 -1.18
C VAL A 22 12.77 11.01 -0.12
N PRO A 23 13.10 12.27 -0.47
CA PRO A 23 13.05 13.38 0.47
C PRO A 23 11.66 13.59 1.05
N VAL A 24 11.56 13.77 2.37
CA VAL A 24 10.28 13.84 3.08
C VAL A 24 10.34 14.85 4.22
N VAL A 25 9.24 15.57 4.43
CA VAL A 25 9.00 16.34 5.65
C VAL A 25 8.13 15.49 6.56
N LYS A 26 8.66 15.07 7.71
CA LYS A 26 7.91 14.33 8.72
C LYS A 26 7.33 15.31 9.72
N LEU A 27 6.06 15.18 10.02
CA LEU A 27 5.38 16.07 10.94
C LEU A 27 4.30 15.36 11.74
N ILE A 28 3.97 15.90 12.91
CA ILE A 28 2.82 15.50 13.70
C ILE A 28 1.86 16.68 13.74
N PHE A 29 0.70 16.51 13.10
CA PHE A 29 -0.36 17.52 13.06
C PHE A 29 -1.60 16.97 13.75
N ASP A 30 -2.04 17.63 14.82
CA ASP A 30 -3.23 17.22 15.59
C ASP A 30 -3.14 15.76 16.11
N GLY A 31 -1.92 15.34 16.51
CA GLY A 31 -1.64 13.97 16.98
C GLY A 31 -1.52 12.92 15.87
N ILE A 32 -1.57 13.31 14.60
CA ILE A 32 -1.45 12.41 13.45
C ILE A 32 -0.06 12.55 12.81
N ASP A 33 0.66 11.44 12.70
CA ASP A 33 1.90 11.35 11.93
C ASP A 33 1.61 11.50 10.43
N ILE A 34 2.26 12.48 9.80
CA ILE A 34 2.14 12.78 8.37
C ILE A 34 3.55 12.82 7.75
N ASP A 35 3.73 12.01 6.71
CA ASP A 35 4.89 12.06 5.83
C ASP A 35 4.52 12.87 4.58
N LEU A 36 5.09 14.06 4.44
CA LEU A 36 4.82 14.97 3.32
C LEU A 36 5.96 14.92 2.30
N LEU A 37 5.62 14.41 1.11
CA LEU A 37 6.52 14.34 -0.04
C LEU A 37 6.40 15.59 -0.92
N PHE A 38 7.44 15.85 -1.72
CA PHE A 38 7.45 16.97 -2.66
C PHE A 38 7.91 16.53 -4.05
N ALA A 39 7.22 17.02 -5.07
CA ALA A 39 7.58 16.89 -6.47
C ALA A 39 7.28 18.20 -7.20
N ARG A 40 8.23 18.70 -8.00
CA ARG A 40 8.02 19.85 -8.89
C ARG A 40 7.80 19.35 -10.31
N LEU A 41 6.66 19.71 -10.90
CA LEU A 41 6.33 19.36 -12.29
C LEU A 41 6.72 20.49 -13.25
N ALA A 42 6.93 20.14 -14.53
CA ALA A 42 7.22 21.09 -15.59
C ALA A 42 5.93 21.76 -16.15
N LEU A 43 5.06 22.21 -15.24
CA LEU A 43 3.79 22.85 -15.55
C LEU A 43 3.77 24.25 -14.93
N LYS A 44 3.12 25.20 -15.60
CA LYS A 44 2.95 26.56 -15.09
C LYS A 44 1.97 26.60 -13.91
N GLU A 45 0.96 25.73 -13.95
CA GLU A 45 -0.12 25.62 -12.99
C GLU A 45 -0.60 24.16 -12.95
N ILE A 46 -1.11 23.73 -11.80
CA ILE A 46 -1.70 22.40 -11.62
C ILE A 46 -3.23 22.55 -11.78
N PRO A 47 -3.85 21.95 -12.80
CA PRO A 47 -5.31 22.01 -12.96
C PRO A 47 -6.03 21.21 -11.85
N ASP A 48 -7.29 21.53 -11.55
CA ASP A 48 -8.04 20.85 -10.49
C ASP A 48 -8.24 19.35 -10.74
N ASN A 49 -8.40 18.96 -12.02
CA ASN A 49 -8.59 17.57 -12.44
C ASN A 49 -7.28 16.92 -12.91
N PHE A 50 -6.16 17.28 -12.29
CA PHE A 50 -4.85 16.83 -12.73
C PHE A 50 -4.63 15.34 -12.47
N ASP A 51 -4.22 14.61 -13.51
CA ASP A 51 -3.94 13.18 -13.45
C ASP A 51 -2.44 12.92 -13.47
N LEU A 52 -1.93 12.33 -12.38
CA LEU A 52 -0.50 12.02 -12.24
C LEU A 52 -0.03 10.82 -13.06
N ARG A 53 -0.94 10.07 -13.70
CA ARG A 53 -0.62 8.82 -14.41
C ARG A 53 0.08 9.02 -15.74
N GLU A 54 -0.01 10.21 -16.35
CA GLU A 54 0.62 10.47 -17.64
C GLU A 54 2.16 10.38 -17.57
N ASP A 55 2.77 9.49 -18.36
CA ASP A 55 4.23 9.30 -18.37
C ASP A 55 4.99 10.53 -18.89
N MET A 56 4.34 11.35 -19.71
CA MET A 56 4.95 12.57 -20.24
C MET A 56 5.32 13.56 -19.13
N LEU A 57 4.61 13.52 -17.99
CA LEU A 57 4.88 14.35 -16.82
C LEU A 57 6.23 14.03 -16.17
N LEU A 58 6.73 12.82 -16.36
CA LEU A 58 7.99 12.36 -15.76
C LEU A 58 9.21 12.72 -16.60
N LYS A 59 9.00 13.19 -17.84
CA LYS A 59 10.10 13.55 -18.74
C LYS A 59 10.91 14.71 -18.14
N ASN A 60 12.22 14.55 -18.12
CA ASN A 60 13.18 15.56 -17.62
C ASN A 60 13.01 15.94 -16.14
N LEU A 61 12.30 15.13 -15.34
CA LEU A 61 12.27 15.29 -13.89
C LEU A 61 13.51 14.68 -13.24
N ASP A 62 13.96 15.31 -12.16
CA ASP A 62 14.98 14.72 -11.29
C ASP A 62 14.48 13.36 -10.76
N PRO A 63 15.31 12.31 -10.75
CA PRO A 63 14.94 10.99 -10.26
C PRO A 63 14.32 10.98 -8.86
N ARG A 64 14.72 11.88 -7.96
CA ARG A 64 14.13 12.02 -6.62
C ARG A 64 12.67 12.45 -6.69
N LEU A 65 12.32 13.36 -7.61
CA LEU A 65 10.94 13.83 -7.78
C LEU A 65 10.07 12.75 -8.42
N VAL A 66 10.63 11.98 -9.37
CA VAL A 66 9.93 10.80 -9.93
C VAL A 66 9.57 9.83 -8.81
N ARG A 67 10.51 9.54 -7.90
CA ARG A 67 10.24 8.67 -6.75
C ARG A 67 9.17 9.22 -5.81
N SER A 68 9.13 10.53 -5.59
CA SER A 68 8.07 11.18 -4.79
C SER A 68 6.68 10.99 -5.40
N LEU A 69 6.57 10.93 -6.73
CA LEU A 69 5.29 10.78 -7.45
C LEU A 69 4.81 9.33 -7.53
N ASN A 70 5.74 8.37 -7.51
CA ASN A 70 5.42 6.95 -7.71
C ASN A 70 4.45 6.38 -6.67
N GLY A 71 4.45 6.88 -5.42
CA GLY A 71 3.51 6.43 -4.40
C GLY A 71 2.06 6.69 -4.77
N CYS A 72 1.75 7.91 -5.26
CA CYS A 72 0.42 8.27 -5.75
C CYS A 72 0.07 7.48 -7.00
N ARG A 73 0.96 7.51 -8.02
CA ARG A 73 0.74 6.80 -9.29
C ARG A 73 0.49 5.31 -9.11
N ALA A 74 1.29 4.63 -8.28
CA ALA A 74 1.12 3.21 -8.01
C ALA A 74 -0.22 2.92 -7.31
N THR A 75 -0.64 3.78 -6.39
CA THR A 75 -1.94 3.66 -5.71
C THR A 75 -3.09 3.80 -6.71
N ASP A 76 -3.02 4.78 -7.60
CA ASP A 76 -4.05 5.02 -8.62
C ASP A 76 -4.15 3.87 -9.62
N GLU A 77 -3.02 3.31 -10.04
CA GLU A 77 -2.98 2.12 -10.91
C GLU A 77 -3.54 0.87 -10.22
N ILE A 78 -3.30 0.69 -8.92
CA ILE A 78 -3.88 -0.41 -8.15
C ILE A 78 -5.40 -0.25 -8.03
N LEU A 79 -5.89 0.96 -7.81
CA LEU A 79 -7.32 1.23 -7.60
C LEU A 79 -8.12 1.23 -8.89
N ARG A 80 -7.51 1.58 -10.03
CA ARG A 80 -8.18 1.67 -11.34
C ARG A 80 -8.99 0.42 -11.74
N PRO A 81 -8.45 -0.81 -11.67
CA PRO A 81 -9.19 -2.01 -12.06
C PRO A 81 -10.13 -2.54 -10.97
N VAL A 82 -10.20 -1.90 -9.80
CA VAL A 82 -10.97 -2.41 -8.65
C VAL A 82 -12.46 -2.05 -8.82
N PRO A 83 -13.36 -3.04 -9.02
CA PRO A 83 -14.78 -2.79 -9.27
C PRO A 83 -15.53 -2.34 -8.01
N ASN A 84 -15.01 -2.67 -6.83
CA ASN A 84 -15.58 -2.26 -5.55
C ASN A 84 -14.45 -1.94 -4.55
N ILE A 85 -14.22 -0.65 -4.34
CA ILE A 85 -13.13 -0.12 -3.51
C ILE A 85 -13.32 -0.49 -2.03
N ASP A 86 -14.56 -0.56 -1.55
CA ASP A 86 -14.84 -0.87 -0.14
C ASP A 86 -14.52 -2.34 0.19
N ASN A 87 -14.89 -3.27 -0.70
CA ASN A 87 -14.50 -4.67 -0.58
C ASN A 87 -12.99 -4.85 -0.64
N PHE A 88 -12.31 -4.13 -1.54
CA PHE A 88 -10.85 -4.13 -1.63
C PHE A 88 -10.20 -3.63 -0.32
N ARG A 89 -10.71 -2.52 0.24
CA ARG A 89 -10.24 -1.97 1.52
C ARG A 89 -10.45 -2.96 2.67
N LEU A 90 -11.61 -3.63 2.71
CA LEU A 90 -11.92 -4.62 3.74
C LEU A 90 -10.98 -5.83 3.64
N ALA A 91 -10.76 -6.36 2.44
CA ALA A 91 -9.82 -7.45 2.20
C ALA A 91 -8.38 -7.07 2.59
N LEU A 92 -7.91 -5.89 2.16
CA LEU A 92 -6.57 -5.39 2.49
C LEU A 92 -6.38 -5.20 4.01
N ARG A 93 -7.40 -4.70 4.72
CA ARG A 93 -7.38 -4.58 6.19
C ARG A 93 -7.27 -5.95 6.87
N SER A 94 -8.07 -6.91 6.43
CA SER A 94 -8.04 -8.29 6.96
C SER A 94 -6.67 -8.94 6.74
N ILE A 95 -6.11 -8.82 5.54
CA ILE A 95 -4.77 -9.34 5.22
C ILE A 95 -3.70 -8.65 6.07
N LYS A 96 -3.76 -7.31 6.21
CA LYS A 96 -2.81 -6.55 7.04
C LYS A 96 -2.87 -6.97 8.51
N LEU A 97 -4.06 -7.20 9.05
CA LEU A 97 -4.22 -7.67 10.43
C LEU A 97 -3.69 -9.10 10.60
N TRP A 98 -3.98 -9.99 9.66
CA TRP A 98 -3.49 -11.36 9.66
C TRP A 98 -1.96 -11.44 9.56
N ALA A 99 -1.36 -10.63 8.69
CA ALA A 99 0.10 -10.61 8.54
C ALA A 99 0.79 -10.03 9.79
N LYS A 100 0.15 -9.09 10.52
CA LYS A 100 0.61 -8.60 11.83
C LYS A 100 0.66 -9.68 12.89
N SER A 101 -0.30 -10.60 12.90
CA SER A 101 -0.34 -11.68 13.89
C SER A 101 0.61 -12.85 13.57
N LYS A 102 1.15 -12.94 12.35
CA LYS A 102 2.05 -14.03 11.91
C LYS A 102 3.55 -13.68 11.88
N LEU A 103 3.95 -12.47 12.31
CA LEU A 103 5.35 -12.04 12.53
C LEU A 103 6.36 -12.19 11.38
N SER A 104 5.96 -12.62 10.18
CA SER A 104 6.87 -12.91 9.08
C SER A 104 6.59 -12.04 7.85
N PHE A 105 7.58 -11.20 7.50
CA PHE A 105 7.58 -10.26 6.36
C PHE A 105 7.21 -10.93 5.02
N GLY A 106 7.54 -12.22 4.85
CA GLY A 106 7.20 -13.00 3.65
C GLY A 106 5.69 -13.12 3.38
N TRP A 107 4.85 -13.17 4.43
CA TRP A 107 3.40 -13.28 4.27
C TRP A 107 2.73 -11.94 3.94
N TYR A 108 3.33 -10.82 4.33
CA TYR A 108 2.89 -9.50 3.86
C TYR A 108 3.12 -9.34 2.36
N LEU A 109 4.29 -9.76 1.88
CA LEU A 109 4.62 -9.73 0.47
C LEU A 109 3.72 -10.67 -0.32
N LEU A 110 3.43 -11.87 0.19
CA LEU A 110 2.48 -12.78 -0.44
C LEU A 110 1.05 -12.23 -0.45
N GLY A 111 0.58 -11.66 0.67
CA GLY A 111 -0.73 -11.00 0.74
C GLY A 111 -0.86 -9.82 -0.23
N PHE A 112 0.19 -9.04 -0.39
CA PHE A 112 0.28 -7.95 -1.36
C PHE A 112 0.30 -8.46 -2.81
N LEU A 113 1.06 -9.52 -3.10
CA LEU A 113 1.09 -10.18 -4.41
C LEU A 113 -0.26 -10.79 -4.79
N LEU A 114 -0.99 -11.35 -3.82
CA LEU A 114 -2.37 -11.82 -4.04
C LEU A 114 -3.27 -10.64 -4.44
N ILE A 115 -3.19 -9.51 -3.73
CA ILE A 115 -3.94 -8.27 -4.04
C ILE A 115 -3.62 -7.72 -5.43
N LEU A 116 -2.36 -7.72 -5.85
CA LEU A 116 -1.99 -7.33 -7.22
C LEU A 116 -2.45 -8.35 -8.26
N GLY A 117 -2.40 -9.65 -7.96
CA GLY A 117 -2.96 -10.71 -8.81
C GLY A 117 -4.48 -10.61 -9.00
N PHE A 118 -5.19 -9.99 -8.05
CA PHE A 118 -6.64 -9.73 -8.14
C PHE A 118 -7.00 -8.59 -9.11
N SER A 119 -6.04 -7.85 -9.67
CA SER A 119 -6.32 -6.79 -10.67
C SER A 119 -6.59 -7.33 -12.08
N SER A 120 -6.35 -8.62 -12.33
CA SER A 120 -6.78 -9.33 -13.55
C SER A 120 -8.10 -10.06 -13.31
N ILE A 121 -9.20 -9.31 -13.25
CA ILE A 121 -10.55 -9.79 -12.86
C ILE A 121 -11.23 -10.51 -14.03
N HIS A 122 -10.73 -11.70 -14.34
CA HIS A 122 -11.56 -12.80 -14.83
C HIS A 122 -11.53 -14.00 -13.86
N CYS A 123 -10.55 -14.05 -12.95
CA CYS A 123 -10.43 -15.15 -11.99
C CYS A 123 -11.22 -14.91 -10.69
N PHE A 124 -11.46 -13.65 -10.30
CA PHE A 124 -12.16 -13.35 -9.04
C PHE A 124 -13.63 -13.78 -9.07
N PHE A 125 -14.38 -13.56 -10.16
CA PHE A 125 -15.80 -13.95 -10.21
C PHE A 125 -16.00 -15.47 -10.26
N SER A 126 -15.14 -16.22 -10.96
CA SER A 126 -15.22 -17.69 -10.99
C SER A 126 -14.81 -18.33 -9.66
N VAL A 127 -13.91 -17.69 -8.90
CA VAL A 127 -13.52 -18.16 -7.56
C VAL A 127 -14.49 -17.67 -6.48
N PHE A 128 -15.05 -16.46 -6.53
CA PHE A 128 -15.94 -15.98 -5.47
C PHE A 128 -17.41 -16.41 -5.60
N ARG A 129 -17.89 -16.76 -6.80
CA ARG A 129 -19.28 -17.28 -6.95
C ARG A 129 -19.46 -18.68 -6.34
N ALA A 130 -18.37 -19.37 -6.01
CA ALA A 130 -18.39 -20.70 -5.42
C ALA A 130 -17.93 -20.77 -3.95
N TRP A 131 -17.45 -19.67 -3.36
CA TRP A 131 -16.80 -19.69 -2.05
C TRP A 131 -17.54 -18.80 -1.06
N ASN A 132 -18.45 -19.41 -0.30
CA ASN A 132 -18.98 -18.78 0.91
C ASN A 132 -17.84 -18.47 1.90
N LEU A 133 -17.95 -17.37 2.65
CA LEU A 133 -16.97 -16.92 3.67
C LEU A 133 -16.44 -18.05 4.56
N LEU A 134 -17.27 -19.05 4.88
CA LEU A 134 -16.89 -20.24 5.65
C LEU A 134 -15.76 -21.08 5.00
N GLN A 135 -15.67 -21.16 3.67
CA GLN A 135 -14.67 -21.96 2.98
C GLN A 135 -13.32 -21.26 2.85
N LEU A 136 -13.31 -19.92 2.78
CA LEU A 136 -12.09 -19.12 2.92
C LEU A 136 -11.47 -19.29 4.31
N PHE A 137 -12.31 -19.30 5.35
CA PHE A 137 -11.88 -19.69 6.70
C PHE A 137 -11.40 -21.14 6.76
N GLY A 138 -12.06 -22.07 6.05
CA GLY A 138 -11.67 -23.48 5.98
C GLY A 138 -10.33 -23.75 5.30
N LEU A 139 -9.96 -22.98 4.27
CA LEU A 139 -8.66 -23.09 3.61
C LEU A 139 -7.54 -22.48 4.46
N LEU A 140 -7.83 -21.34 5.10
CA LEU A 140 -6.98 -20.76 6.14
C LEU A 140 -6.78 -21.74 7.31
N TRP A 141 -7.81 -22.48 7.71
CA TRP A 141 -7.76 -23.51 8.76
C TRP A 141 -6.93 -24.74 8.35
N ARG A 142 -7.06 -25.23 7.12
CA ARG A 142 -6.27 -26.37 6.59
C ARG A 142 -4.80 -26.03 6.43
N CYS A 143 -4.46 -24.81 6.00
CA CYS A 143 -3.07 -24.34 5.95
C CYS A 143 -2.44 -24.18 7.36
N VAL A 144 -3.25 -23.97 8.40
CA VAL A 144 -2.78 -23.82 9.79
C VAL A 144 -2.53 -25.18 10.47
N LEU A 145 -3.32 -26.23 10.19
CA LEU A 145 -3.16 -27.54 10.82
C LEU A 145 -2.36 -28.56 9.99
N GLY A 146 -2.28 -28.40 8.66
CA GLY A 146 -1.50 -29.30 7.79
C GLY A 146 0.00 -29.30 8.04
N TYR A 147 0.53 -28.35 8.81
CA TYR A 147 1.95 -28.28 9.18
C TYR A 147 2.27 -28.81 10.58
N ALA A 148 1.26 -29.20 11.37
CA ALA A 148 1.45 -29.71 12.73
C ALA A 148 1.60 -31.25 12.79
N GLY A 149 1.52 -31.96 11.66
CA GLY A 149 1.50 -33.43 11.60
C GLY A 149 2.71 -34.09 10.95
N GLY A 150 3.84 -33.37 10.77
CA GLY A 150 5.01 -33.88 10.04
C GLY A 150 6.32 -33.76 10.83
N GLN A 151 6.40 -34.40 12.00
CA GLN A 151 7.67 -34.78 12.61
C GLN A 151 7.61 -36.27 12.95
N ASP A 152 7.86 -37.11 11.94
CA ASP A 152 8.30 -38.48 12.17
C ASP A 152 9.75 -38.42 12.66
N VAL A 153 9.95 -38.74 13.94
CA VAL A 153 11.25 -39.11 14.52
C VAL A 153 11.28 -40.63 14.55
N SER A 154 11.91 -41.23 13.54
CA SER A 154 12.33 -42.63 13.56
C SER A 154 13.86 -42.68 13.62
N ALA A 155 14.37 -42.99 14.82
CA ALA A 155 15.66 -43.62 15.09
C ALA A 155 15.44 -44.43 16.39
N PRO A 156 16.09 -45.59 16.59
CA PRO A 156 17.54 -45.76 16.46
C PRO A 156 18.03 -46.33 15.12
#